data_AF-A0A945TH51-F1
#
_entry.id   AF-A0A945TH51-F1
#
_cell.length_a   1.000
_cell.length_b   1.000
_cell.length_c   1.000
_cell.angle_alpha   90.00
_cell.angle_beta   90.00
_cell.angle_gamma   90.00
#
_symmetry.space_group_name_H-M   'P 1'
#
loop_
_entity.id
_entity.type
_entity.pdbx_description
1 polymer ?
#
loop_
_entity_poly.entity_id
_entity_poly.type
_entity_poly.pdbx_seq_one_letter_code
_entity_poly.pdbx_strand_id
1 'polypeptide(L)'
;LWANSIFDLRFDEALSKAEKLAGWVPKLQLATRGDQPLEEDLQKLLRAELKAADEATPDSFERQSVINQISHIYREAGLVNDAKGLLLAELEKSASPYYFMSGLGSLAEKADNFDEALAWRKRAYENSVGVATRFQWGANYVLAMIRLAPEDHQAIAVQASALLSEFDVPGELFAGRNFRTLKRLNENLRSWRQEQKPETLAFEPEVEKLCADQKEASLQQQNCRSLFVEDHLVEEKVAQAS
;
A
#
# COMPACT_ATOMS: atom_id res chain seq x y z
N LEU A 1 31.78 -5.36 11.05
CA LEU A 1 31.95 -6.74 10.55
C LEU A 1 30.69 -7.22 9.84
N TRP A 2 29.55 -7.40 10.52
CA TRP A 2 28.30 -7.87 9.90
C TRP A 2 27.76 -6.98 8.76
N ALA A 3 27.73 -5.66 8.94
CA ALA A 3 27.23 -4.75 7.90
C ALA A 3 28.06 -4.79 6.61
N ASN A 4 29.37 -5.03 6.72
CA ASN A 4 30.23 -5.21 5.54
C ASN A 4 29.93 -6.55 4.86
N SER A 5 29.76 -7.63 5.63
CA SER A 5 29.40 -8.94 5.07
C SER A 5 28.06 -8.91 4.33
N ILE A 6 27.07 -8.15 4.81
CA ILE A 6 25.83 -7.94 4.06
C ILE A 6 26.05 -7.06 2.84
N PHE A 7 26.86 -6.01 2.95
CA PHE A 7 27.19 -5.17 1.81
C PHE A 7 27.89 -5.93 0.69
N ASP A 8 28.63 -6.99 1.01
CA ASP A 8 29.31 -7.85 0.03
C ASP A 8 28.34 -8.77 -0.74
N LEU A 9 27.10 -9.00 -0.25
CA LEU A 9 26.07 -9.76 -0.97
C LEU A 9 25.74 -9.16 -2.36
N ARG A 10 26.05 -7.89 -2.59
CA ARG A 10 25.91 -7.24 -3.90
C ARG A 10 26.74 -7.92 -5.01
N PHE A 11 27.74 -8.71 -4.64
CA PHE A 11 28.60 -9.44 -5.55
C PHE A 11 28.31 -10.95 -5.60
N ASP A 12 27.32 -11.42 -4.84
CA ASP A 12 27.00 -12.85 -4.80
C ASP A 12 26.13 -13.24 -6.00
N GLU A 13 26.74 -13.93 -6.96
CA GLU A 13 26.08 -14.38 -8.20
C GLU A 13 24.95 -15.40 -7.98
N ALA A 14 24.83 -16.01 -6.80
CA ALA A 14 23.71 -16.89 -6.48
C ALA A 14 22.41 -16.14 -6.16
N LEU A 15 22.50 -14.82 -5.89
CA LEU A 15 21.35 -13.99 -5.53
C LEU A 15 20.72 -13.32 -6.75
N SER A 16 19.40 -13.09 -6.68
CA SER A 16 18.69 -12.24 -7.64
C SER A 16 19.21 -10.80 -7.61
N LYS A 17 18.96 -10.02 -8.67
CA LYS A 17 19.38 -8.61 -8.73
C LYS A 17 18.81 -7.79 -7.55
N ALA A 18 17.55 -8.03 -7.19
CA ALA A 18 16.94 -7.36 -6.04
C ALA A 18 17.61 -7.75 -4.70
N GLU A 19 17.94 -9.03 -4.50
CA GLU A 19 18.63 -9.49 -3.30
C GLU A 19 20.06 -8.97 -3.21
N LYS A 20 20.80 -8.95 -4.33
CA LYS A 20 22.12 -8.29 -4.42
C LYS A 20 22.00 -6.85 -3.92
N LEU A 21 21.05 -6.09 -4.46
CA LEU A 21 20.83 -4.69 -4.07
C LEU A 21 20.48 -4.50 -2.59
N ALA A 22 19.79 -5.46 -1.95
CA ALA A 22 19.46 -5.40 -0.53
C ALA A 22 20.71 -5.29 0.39
N GLY A 23 21.89 -5.68 -0.10
CA GLY A 23 23.17 -5.47 0.58
C GLY A 23 23.45 -4.01 0.94
N TRP A 24 22.88 -3.05 0.22
CA TRP A 24 22.99 -1.61 0.54
C TRP A 24 22.31 -1.21 1.85
N VAL A 25 21.24 -1.90 2.25
CA VAL A 25 20.32 -1.41 3.30
C VAL A 25 21.02 -1.19 4.64
N PRO A 26 21.79 -2.15 5.21
CA PRO A 26 22.44 -1.91 6.51
C PRO A 26 23.49 -0.80 6.45
N LYS A 27 24.18 -0.65 5.30
CA LYS A 27 25.17 0.40 5.10
C LYS A 27 24.49 1.78 5.10
N LEU A 28 23.36 1.91 4.41
CA LEU A 28 22.58 3.15 4.38
C LEU A 28 22.04 3.48 5.76
N GLN A 29 21.43 2.53 6.47
CA GLN A 29 20.91 2.75 7.84
C GLN A 29 21.96 3.27 8.81
N LEU A 30 23.21 2.81 8.69
CA LEU A 30 24.31 3.31 9.50
C LEU A 30 24.79 4.69 9.04
N ALA A 31 24.86 4.92 7.73
CA ALA A 31 25.36 6.16 7.14
C ALA A 31 24.38 7.33 7.26
N THR A 32 23.07 7.07 7.27
CA THR A 32 22.01 8.09 7.35
C THR A 32 21.40 8.20 8.74
N ARG A 33 22.02 7.59 9.75
CA ARG A 33 21.52 7.58 11.13
C ARG A 33 21.33 9.01 11.67
N GLY A 34 20.14 9.29 12.22
CA GLY A 34 19.82 10.62 12.73
C GLY A 34 19.64 11.64 11.61
N ASP A 35 19.09 11.20 10.49
CA ASP A 35 18.79 11.99 9.28
C ASP A 35 20.02 12.67 8.67
N GLN A 36 21.19 12.06 8.85
CA GLN A 36 22.42 12.53 8.24
C GLN A 36 22.37 12.31 6.72
N PRO A 37 22.76 13.30 5.90
CA PRO A 37 22.83 13.11 4.46
C PRO A 37 23.92 12.10 4.11
N LEU A 38 23.66 11.27 3.11
CA LEU A 38 24.66 10.34 2.59
C LEU A 38 25.82 11.10 1.95
N GLU A 39 27.06 10.74 2.28
CA GLU A 39 28.27 11.30 1.67
C GLU A 39 28.22 11.28 0.12
N GLU A 40 28.68 12.36 -0.53
CA GLU A 40 28.52 12.53 -1.99
C GLU A 40 29.13 11.38 -2.81
N ASP A 41 30.31 10.91 -2.43
CA ASP A 41 30.97 9.81 -3.14
C ASP A 41 30.22 8.50 -2.98
N LEU A 42 29.55 8.31 -1.83
CA LEU A 42 28.70 7.15 -1.60
C LEU A 42 27.38 7.27 -2.36
N GLN A 43 26.83 8.48 -2.53
CA GLN A 43 25.70 8.71 -3.43
C GLN A 43 26.05 8.41 -4.90
N LYS A 44 27.24 8.83 -5.37
CA LYS A 44 27.70 8.56 -6.74
C LYS A 44 27.83 7.05 -6.99
N LEU A 45 28.46 6.34 -6.05
CA LEU A 45 28.59 4.88 -6.13
C LEU A 45 27.20 4.20 -6.14
N LEU A 46 26.32 4.62 -5.23
CA LEU A 46 24.96 4.09 -5.13
C LEU A 46 24.18 4.27 -6.45
N ARG A 47 24.15 5.50 -6.99
CA ARG A 47 23.45 5.81 -8.25
C ARG A 47 23.98 4.98 -9.41
N ALA A 48 25.30 4.81 -9.50
CA ALA A 48 25.91 4.01 -10.56
C ALA A 48 25.46 2.54 -10.50
N GLU A 49 25.47 1.93 -9.32
CA GLU A 49 25.05 0.53 -9.15
C GLU A 49 23.54 0.32 -9.37
N LEU A 50 22.72 1.24 -8.85
CA LEU A 50 21.27 1.17 -9.03
C LEU A 50 20.88 1.36 -10.50
N LYS A 51 21.56 2.27 -11.22
CA LYS A 51 21.37 2.45 -12.65
C LYS A 51 21.77 1.19 -13.44
N ALA A 52 22.91 0.59 -13.10
CA ALA A 52 23.33 -0.65 -13.75
C ALA A 52 22.33 -1.79 -13.54
N ALA A 53 21.74 -1.91 -12.34
CA ALA A 53 20.70 -2.89 -12.06
C ALA A 53 19.38 -2.63 -12.81
N ASP A 54 18.96 -1.36 -12.94
CA ASP A 54 17.79 -0.97 -13.76
C ASP A 54 18.00 -1.37 -15.23
N GLU A 55 19.13 -0.99 -15.82
CA GLU A 55 19.47 -1.29 -17.23
C GLU A 55 19.61 -2.78 -17.49
N ALA A 56 20.10 -3.55 -16.51
CA ALA A 56 20.28 -5.00 -16.61
C ALA A 56 18.98 -5.81 -16.40
N THR A 57 17.83 -5.17 -16.19
CA THR A 57 16.55 -5.85 -15.89
C THR A 57 15.46 -5.55 -16.94
N PRO A 58 15.57 -6.13 -18.16
CA PRO A 58 14.55 -5.98 -19.20
C PRO A 58 13.34 -6.90 -19.01
N ASP A 59 13.48 -8.00 -18.26
CA ASP A 59 12.37 -8.93 -18.02
C ASP A 59 11.28 -8.29 -17.15
N SER A 60 10.05 -8.24 -17.65
CA SER A 60 8.95 -7.52 -17.00
C SER A 60 8.58 -8.08 -15.61
N PHE A 61 8.76 -9.39 -15.37
CA PHE A 61 8.43 -10.00 -14.09
C PHE A 61 9.49 -9.67 -13.04
N GLU A 62 10.78 -9.84 -13.38
CA GLU A 62 11.90 -9.48 -12.50
C GLU A 62 11.92 -7.96 -12.24
N ARG A 63 11.64 -7.15 -13.27
CA ARG A 63 11.70 -5.69 -13.23
C ARG A 63 10.84 -5.10 -12.13
N GLN A 64 9.66 -5.66 -11.86
CA GLN A 64 8.82 -5.17 -10.77
C GLN A 64 9.53 -5.27 -9.40
N SER A 65 10.20 -6.38 -9.12
CA SER A 65 10.93 -6.56 -7.85
C SER A 65 12.14 -5.63 -7.78
N VAL A 66 12.92 -5.57 -8.87
CA VAL A 66 14.14 -4.76 -8.94
C VAL A 66 13.84 -3.27 -8.79
N ILE A 67 12.86 -2.72 -9.52
CA ILE A 67 12.51 -1.30 -9.42
C ILE A 67 11.99 -0.93 -8.03
N ASN A 68 11.20 -1.81 -7.40
CA ASN A 68 10.75 -1.59 -6.02
C ASN A 68 11.93 -1.56 -5.03
N GLN A 69 12.90 -2.47 -5.19
CA GLN A 69 14.11 -2.50 -4.37
C GLN A 69 14.96 -1.25 -4.60
N ILE A 70 15.18 -0.83 -5.85
CA ILE A 70 15.92 0.40 -6.18
C ILE A 70 15.23 1.62 -5.55
N SER A 71 13.91 1.75 -5.72
CA SER A 71 13.12 2.83 -5.11
C SER A 71 13.25 2.82 -3.59
N HIS A 72 13.24 1.65 -2.94
CA HIS A 72 13.46 1.55 -1.50
C HIS A 72 14.85 2.04 -1.09
N ILE A 73 15.89 1.61 -1.79
CA ILE A 73 17.28 1.99 -1.50
C ILE A 73 17.48 3.50 -1.67
N TYR A 74 16.92 4.10 -2.73
CA TYR A 74 16.96 5.56 -2.88
C TYR A 74 16.32 6.29 -1.69
N ARG A 75 15.20 5.78 -1.15
CA ARG A 75 14.57 6.37 0.04
C ARG A 75 15.41 6.21 1.29
N GLU A 76 16.00 5.03 1.53
CA GLU A 76 16.90 4.80 2.68
C GLU A 76 18.14 5.71 2.63
N ALA A 77 18.57 6.09 1.43
CA ALA A 77 19.67 7.02 1.19
C ALA A 77 19.27 8.51 1.28
N GLY A 78 17.99 8.83 1.53
CA GLY A 78 17.48 10.21 1.48
C GLY A 78 17.36 10.80 0.06
N LEU A 79 17.55 9.98 -0.98
CA LEU A 79 17.53 10.38 -2.39
C LEU A 79 16.11 10.30 -2.98
N VAL A 80 15.17 11.01 -2.35
CA VAL A 80 13.73 10.91 -2.67
C VAL A 80 13.41 11.32 -4.11
N ASN A 81 14.11 12.31 -4.66
CA ASN A 81 13.92 12.75 -6.04
C ASN A 81 14.36 11.68 -7.06
N ASP A 82 15.44 10.95 -6.77
CA ASP A 82 15.89 9.83 -7.60
C ASP A 82 14.86 8.69 -7.57
N ALA A 83 14.30 8.39 -6.39
CA ALA A 83 13.21 7.42 -6.26
C ALA A 83 11.96 7.84 -7.06
N LYS A 84 11.57 9.12 -7.00
CA LYS A 84 10.42 9.66 -7.75
C LYS A 84 10.66 9.58 -9.26
N GLY A 85 11.84 9.98 -9.74
CA GLY A 85 12.21 9.92 -11.15
C GLY A 85 12.18 8.49 -11.71
N LEU A 86 12.72 7.53 -10.95
CA LEU A 86 12.67 6.11 -11.31
C LEU A 86 11.23 5.60 -11.46
N LEU A 87 10.38 5.85 -10.45
CA LEU A 87 9.00 5.38 -10.45
C LEU A 87 8.17 6.01 -11.58
N LEU A 88 8.38 7.30 -11.87
CA LEU A 88 7.74 7.98 -13.00
C LEU A 88 8.14 7.36 -14.33
N ALA A 89 9.43 7.10 -14.55
CA ALA A 89 9.93 6.47 -15.78
C ALA A 89 9.40 5.03 -15.97
N GLU A 90 9.00 4.36 -14.89
CA GLU A 90 8.48 2.99 -14.95
C GLU A 90 6.99 2.92 -15.30
N LEU A 91 6.23 4.02 -15.12
CA LEU A 91 4.80 4.05 -15.44
C LEU A 91 4.50 3.71 -16.90
N GLU A 92 5.39 4.07 -17.82
CA GLU A 92 5.24 3.82 -19.26
C GLU A 92 5.73 2.42 -19.68
N LYS A 93 6.52 1.75 -18.84
CA LYS A 93 7.19 0.48 -19.17
C LYS A 93 6.45 -0.73 -18.60
N SER A 94 5.75 -0.55 -17.49
CA SER A 94 5.17 -1.65 -16.74
C SER A 94 3.78 -2.05 -17.24
N ALA A 95 3.53 -3.36 -17.32
CA ALA A 95 2.19 -3.92 -17.53
C ALA A 95 1.28 -3.75 -16.29
N SER A 96 1.80 -3.35 -15.14
CA SER A 96 1.04 -3.13 -13.90
C SER A 96 1.50 -1.85 -13.19
N PRO A 97 1.32 -0.68 -13.84
CA PRO A 97 1.89 0.58 -13.39
C PRO A 97 1.29 1.08 -12.07
N TYR A 98 0.11 0.58 -11.68
CA TYR A 98 -0.56 0.90 -10.42
C TYR A 98 0.29 0.56 -9.18
N TYR A 99 1.21 -0.41 -9.24
CA TYR A 99 2.17 -0.66 -8.16
C TYR A 99 3.12 0.52 -7.93
N PHE A 100 3.62 1.14 -9.00
CA PHE A 100 4.53 2.28 -8.93
C PHE A 100 3.79 3.58 -8.59
N MET A 101 2.54 3.74 -9.06
CA MET A 101 1.66 4.83 -8.63
C MET A 101 1.46 4.83 -7.10
N SER A 102 1.34 3.66 -6.48
CA SER A 102 1.32 3.54 -5.01
C SER A 102 2.59 4.07 -4.34
N GLY A 103 3.73 3.74 -4.93
CA GLY A 103 5.03 4.22 -4.47
C GLY A 103 5.11 5.73 -4.54
N LEU A 104 4.68 6.33 -5.66
CA LEU A 104 4.59 7.78 -5.85
C LEU A 104 3.66 8.44 -4.83
N GLY A 105 2.49 7.85 -4.57
CA GLY A 105 1.57 8.35 -3.54
C GLY A 105 2.20 8.30 -2.14
N SER A 106 2.96 7.25 -1.84
CA SER A 106 3.66 7.12 -0.55
C SER A 106 4.84 8.09 -0.40
N LEU A 107 5.52 8.44 -1.50
CA LEU A 107 6.54 9.48 -1.51
C LEU A 107 5.92 10.86 -1.25
N ALA A 108 4.79 11.17 -1.89
CA ALA A 108 4.08 12.43 -1.68
C ALA A 108 3.50 12.55 -0.27
N GLU A 109 2.93 11.46 0.28
CA GLU A 109 2.40 11.41 1.65
C GLU A 109 3.50 11.71 2.68
N LYS A 110 4.70 11.15 2.51
CA LYS A 110 5.87 11.41 3.37
C LYS A 110 6.44 12.83 3.24
N ALA A 111 6.13 13.53 2.15
CA ALA A 111 6.54 14.90 1.92
C ALA A 111 5.43 15.90 2.32
N ASP A 112 4.41 15.43 3.05
CA ASP A 112 3.21 16.17 3.44
C ASP A 112 2.46 16.80 2.25
N ASN A 113 2.66 16.28 1.04
CA ASN A 113 1.92 16.68 -0.16
C ASN A 113 0.71 15.76 -0.33
N PHE A 114 -0.31 15.97 0.51
CA PHE A 114 -1.47 15.10 0.60
C PHE A 114 -2.32 15.10 -0.68
N ASP A 115 -2.42 16.22 -1.38
CA ASP A 115 -3.12 16.31 -2.67
C ASP A 115 -2.46 15.42 -3.73
N GLU A 116 -1.13 15.49 -3.86
CA GLU A 116 -0.39 14.63 -4.78
C GLU A 116 -0.49 13.16 -4.35
N ALA A 117 -0.45 12.88 -3.04
CA ALA A 117 -0.59 11.53 -2.50
C ALA A 117 -1.94 10.90 -2.87
N LEU A 118 -3.03 11.64 -2.65
CA LEU A 118 -4.39 11.21 -3.00
C LEU A 118 -4.56 11.07 -4.52
N ALA A 119 -4.01 11.99 -5.30
CA ALA A 119 -4.05 11.89 -6.77
C ALA A 119 -3.36 10.63 -7.29
N TRP A 120 -2.19 10.27 -6.75
CA TRP A 120 -1.50 9.02 -7.12
C TRP A 120 -2.24 7.77 -6.67
N ARG A 121 -2.79 7.76 -5.45
CA ARG A 121 -3.58 6.63 -4.93
C ARG A 121 -4.86 6.43 -5.75
N LYS A 122 -5.52 7.50 -6.19
CA LYS A 122 -6.65 7.47 -7.13
C LYS A 122 -6.25 6.87 -8.46
N ARG A 123 -5.15 7.33 -9.08
CA ARG A 123 -4.63 6.77 -10.33
C ARG A 123 -4.30 5.29 -10.21
N ALA A 124 -3.71 4.86 -9.09
CA ALA A 124 -3.42 3.46 -8.83
C ALA A 124 -4.70 2.61 -8.81
N TYR A 125 -5.76 3.09 -8.16
CA TYR A 125 -7.07 2.45 -8.19
C TYR A 125 -7.65 2.40 -9.61
N GLU A 126 -7.70 3.53 -10.32
CA GLU A 126 -8.30 3.61 -11.65
C GLU A 126 -7.61 2.71 -12.69
N ASN A 127 -6.28 2.56 -12.59
CA ASN A 127 -5.47 1.74 -13.49
C ASN A 127 -5.32 0.27 -13.04
N SER A 128 -5.88 -0.10 -11.88
CA SER A 128 -5.84 -1.48 -11.42
C SER A 128 -6.86 -2.36 -12.17
N VAL A 129 -6.50 -3.62 -12.40
CA VAL A 129 -7.23 -4.54 -13.27
C VAL A 129 -7.62 -5.83 -12.52
N GLY A 130 -8.86 -6.27 -12.72
CA GLY A 130 -9.46 -7.42 -12.06
C GLY A 130 -10.11 -7.06 -10.72
N VAL A 131 -11.27 -7.67 -10.45
CA VAL A 131 -12.16 -7.32 -9.32
C VAL A 131 -11.43 -7.25 -7.97
N ALA A 132 -10.73 -8.33 -7.59
CA ALA A 132 -10.03 -8.39 -6.30
C ALA A 132 -8.92 -7.33 -6.17
N THR A 133 -8.20 -7.07 -7.27
CA THR A 133 -7.13 -6.07 -7.33
C THR A 133 -7.73 -4.67 -7.24
N ARG A 134 -8.77 -4.37 -8.04
CA ARG A 134 -9.50 -3.10 -7.99
C ARG A 134 -10.05 -2.80 -6.61
N PHE A 135 -10.69 -3.77 -5.97
CA PHE A 135 -11.18 -3.62 -4.61
C PHE A 135 -10.06 -3.29 -3.62
N GLN A 136 -8.93 -3.99 -3.69
CA GLN A 136 -7.79 -3.72 -2.83
C GLN A 136 -7.22 -2.31 -3.02
N TRP A 137 -7.01 -1.88 -4.27
CA TRP A 137 -6.45 -0.56 -4.58
C TRP A 137 -7.43 0.56 -4.25
N GLY A 138 -8.71 0.37 -4.52
CA GLY A 138 -9.76 1.31 -4.15
C GLY A 138 -9.93 1.42 -2.63
N ALA A 139 -9.90 0.30 -1.90
CA ALA A 139 -9.91 0.33 -0.44
C ALA A 139 -8.68 1.07 0.13
N ASN A 140 -7.49 0.88 -0.47
CA ASN A 140 -6.30 1.65 -0.09
C ASN A 140 -6.46 3.16 -0.36
N TYR A 141 -7.16 3.54 -1.43
CA TYR A 141 -7.46 4.93 -1.73
C TYR A 141 -8.44 5.54 -0.71
N VAL A 142 -9.55 4.87 -0.40
CA VAL A 142 -10.49 5.32 0.64
C VAL A 142 -9.82 5.44 2.00
N LEU A 143 -9.00 4.45 2.39
CA LEU A 143 -8.22 4.51 3.63
C LEU A 143 -7.23 5.68 3.63
N ALA A 144 -6.69 6.07 2.47
CA ALA A 144 -5.85 7.26 2.37
C ALA A 144 -6.68 8.54 2.52
N MET A 145 -7.87 8.63 1.92
CA MET A 145 -8.77 9.76 2.09
C MET A 145 -9.15 9.96 3.57
N ILE A 146 -9.51 8.87 4.27
CA ILE A 146 -9.82 8.92 5.72
C ILE A 146 -8.65 9.50 6.53
N ARG A 147 -7.40 9.18 6.18
CA ARG A 147 -6.23 9.68 6.92
C ARG A 147 -5.80 11.10 6.54
N LEU A 148 -5.90 11.44 5.26
CA LEU A 148 -5.27 12.63 4.68
C LEU A 148 -6.23 13.77 4.41
N ALA A 149 -7.52 13.49 4.28
CA ALA A 149 -8.60 14.46 4.07
C ALA A 149 -9.90 13.97 4.76
N PRO A 150 -9.87 13.69 6.09
CA PRO A 150 -11.00 13.12 6.83
C PRO A 150 -12.29 13.95 6.73
N GLU A 151 -12.17 15.26 6.50
CA GLU A 151 -13.26 16.22 6.39
C GLU A 151 -14.01 16.14 5.04
N ASP A 152 -13.47 15.45 4.04
CA ASP A 152 -14.17 15.25 2.76
C ASP A 152 -15.22 14.12 2.86
N HIS A 153 -16.25 14.39 3.68
CA HIS A 153 -17.29 13.43 4.04
C HIS A 153 -17.98 12.86 2.81
N GLN A 154 -18.31 13.71 1.85
CA GLN A 154 -19.03 13.31 0.65
C GLN A 154 -18.15 12.40 -0.22
N ALA A 155 -16.90 12.77 -0.48
CA ALA A 155 -16.06 11.97 -1.34
C ALA A 155 -15.71 10.62 -0.70
N ILE A 156 -15.41 10.58 0.61
CA ILE A 156 -15.15 9.32 1.33
C ILE A 156 -16.37 8.39 1.25
N ALA A 157 -17.56 8.90 1.53
CA ALA A 157 -18.78 8.09 1.52
C ALA A 157 -19.10 7.53 0.12
N VAL A 158 -19.01 8.37 -0.91
CA VAL A 158 -19.27 7.96 -2.30
C VAL A 158 -18.25 6.91 -2.75
N GLN A 159 -16.96 7.13 -2.49
CA GLN A 159 -15.92 6.19 -2.91
C GLN A 159 -16.01 4.86 -2.15
N ALA A 160 -16.28 4.89 -0.84
CA ALA A 160 -16.46 3.68 -0.04
C ALA A 160 -17.59 2.79 -0.58
N SER A 161 -18.77 3.37 -0.83
CA SER A 161 -19.92 2.64 -1.38
C SER A 161 -19.67 2.12 -2.80
N ALA A 162 -19.00 2.90 -3.65
CA ALA A 162 -18.70 2.48 -5.03
C ALA A 162 -17.86 1.18 -5.09
N LEU A 163 -16.99 0.93 -4.11
CA LEU A 163 -16.17 -0.28 -4.07
C LEU A 163 -16.97 -1.58 -3.97
N LEU A 164 -18.15 -1.53 -3.33
CA LEU A 164 -19.01 -2.70 -3.20
C LEU A 164 -19.58 -3.13 -4.56
N SER A 165 -19.70 -2.18 -5.50
CA SER A 165 -20.18 -2.43 -6.87
C SER A 165 -19.15 -3.11 -7.78
N GLU A 166 -17.92 -3.30 -7.33
CA GLU A 166 -16.91 -4.08 -8.07
C GLU A 166 -17.23 -5.58 -8.06
N PHE A 167 -18.12 -6.06 -7.18
CA PHE A 167 -18.48 -7.48 -7.04
C PHE A 167 -19.89 -7.78 -7.53
N ASP A 168 -19.99 -8.65 -8.53
CA ASP A 168 -21.24 -9.21 -9.07
C ASP A 168 -21.42 -10.70 -8.73
N VAL A 169 -20.33 -11.41 -8.39
CA VAL A 169 -20.35 -12.81 -7.97
C VAL A 169 -20.62 -12.92 -6.47
N PRO A 170 -21.70 -13.60 -6.04
CA PRO A 170 -22.01 -13.79 -4.63
C PRO A 170 -20.87 -14.47 -3.86
N GLY A 171 -20.49 -13.88 -2.73
CA GLY A 171 -19.53 -14.46 -1.79
C GLY A 171 -18.06 -14.15 -2.05
N GLU A 172 -17.68 -13.65 -3.23
CA GLU A 172 -16.28 -13.28 -3.52
C GLU A 172 -15.76 -12.16 -2.61
N LEU A 173 -16.60 -11.18 -2.32
CA LEU A 173 -16.28 -10.08 -1.40
C LEU A 173 -15.97 -10.60 0.02
N PHE A 174 -16.64 -11.67 0.45
CA PHE A 174 -16.53 -12.26 1.77
C PHE A 174 -15.53 -13.44 1.84
N ALA A 175 -14.69 -13.61 0.83
CA ALA A 175 -13.70 -14.69 0.77
C ALA A 175 -12.25 -14.18 0.82
N GLY A 176 -11.39 -14.97 1.46
CA GLY A 176 -9.94 -14.85 1.37
C GLY A 176 -9.39 -13.44 1.62
N ARG A 177 -8.67 -12.90 0.64
CA ARG A 177 -8.05 -11.56 0.72
C ARG A 177 -9.10 -10.44 0.70
N ASN A 178 -10.15 -10.58 -0.10
CA ASN A 178 -11.18 -9.56 -0.23
C ASN A 178 -11.84 -9.30 1.12
N PHE A 179 -12.18 -10.37 1.84
CA PHE A 179 -12.73 -10.23 3.19
C PHE A 179 -11.79 -9.50 4.16
N ARG A 180 -10.48 -9.81 4.14
CA ARG A 180 -9.51 -9.09 5.00
C ARG A 180 -9.44 -7.60 4.67
N THR A 181 -9.49 -7.25 3.37
CA THR A 181 -9.55 -5.86 2.92
C THR A 181 -10.85 -5.19 3.36
N LEU A 182 -12.00 -5.85 3.16
CA LEU A 182 -13.31 -5.35 3.57
C LEU A 182 -13.37 -5.12 5.08
N LYS A 183 -12.89 -6.07 5.88
CA LYS A 183 -12.85 -5.96 7.34
C LYS A 183 -12.10 -4.71 7.78
N ARG A 184 -10.88 -4.52 7.28
CA ARG A 184 -10.07 -3.34 7.57
C ARG A 184 -10.76 -2.05 7.13
N LEU A 185 -11.36 -2.04 5.95
CA LEU A 185 -12.08 -0.87 5.44
C LEU A 185 -13.29 -0.53 6.32
N ASN A 186 -14.08 -1.54 6.71
CA ASN A 186 -15.23 -1.39 7.59
C ASN A 186 -14.83 -0.84 8.96
N GLU A 187 -13.80 -1.40 9.59
CA GLU A 187 -13.27 -0.93 10.87
C GLU A 187 -12.86 0.56 10.83
N ASN A 188 -12.14 0.97 9.77
CA ASN A 188 -11.71 2.36 9.62
C ASN A 188 -12.88 3.31 9.32
N LEU A 189 -13.85 2.89 8.50
CA LEU A 189 -15.05 3.70 8.22
C LEU A 189 -15.93 3.87 9.47
N ARG A 190 -16.00 2.87 10.35
CA ARG A 190 -16.70 2.96 11.64
C ARG A 190 -16.05 3.99 12.57
N SER A 191 -14.73 3.90 12.77
CA SER A 191 -13.98 4.87 13.57
C SER A 191 -14.09 6.28 12.98
N TRP A 192 -13.89 6.42 11.67
CA TRP A 192 -14.06 7.69 10.97
C TRP A 192 -15.47 8.28 11.14
N ARG A 193 -16.54 7.45 11.05
CA ARG A 193 -17.91 7.90 11.27
C ARG A 193 -18.15 8.40 12.70
N GLN A 194 -17.58 7.73 13.71
CA GLN A 194 -17.70 8.14 15.11
C GLN A 194 -17.03 9.50 15.36
N GLU A 195 -15.86 9.71 14.76
CA GLU A 195 -15.06 10.92 14.91
C GLU A 195 -15.63 12.10 14.11
N GLN A 196 -15.90 11.88 12.82
CA GLN A 196 -16.25 12.94 11.86
C GLN A 196 -17.75 13.19 11.73
N LYS A 197 -18.60 12.22 12.12
CA LYS A 197 -20.07 12.30 12.05
C LYS A 197 -20.57 12.79 10.69
N PRO A 198 -20.19 12.12 9.58
CA PRO A 198 -20.63 12.50 8.25
C PRO A 198 -22.15 12.44 8.14
N GLU A 199 -22.76 13.35 7.38
CA GLU A 199 -24.21 13.36 7.16
C GLU A 199 -24.71 12.07 6.50
N THR A 200 -23.89 11.47 5.62
CA THR A 200 -24.24 10.28 4.86
C THR A 200 -23.08 9.29 4.77
N LEU A 201 -23.30 8.02 5.14
CA LEU A 201 -22.43 6.89 4.83
C LEU A 201 -23.26 5.60 4.81
N ALA A 202 -23.58 5.10 3.61
CA ALA A 202 -24.43 3.91 3.42
C ALA A 202 -23.68 2.57 3.38
N PHE A 203 -22.37 2.59 3.67
CA PHE A 203 -21.49 1.43 3.49
C PHE A 203 -21.93 0.18 4.27
N GLU A 204 -22.16 0.29 5.58
CA GLU A 204 -22.60 -0.85 6.40
C GLU A 204 -23.95 -1.43 5.95
N PRO A 205 -25.02 -0.63 5.75
CA PRO A 205 -26.27 -1.14 5.18
C PRO A 205 -26.12 -1.83 3.82
N GLU A 206 -25.21 -1.38 2.97
CA GLU A 206 -24.93 -2.03 1.69
C GLU A 206 -24.23 -3.38 1.88
N VAL A 207 -23.26 -3.47 2.79
CA VAL A 207 -22.62 -4.73 3.15
C VAL A 207 -23.63 -5.71 3.77
N GLU A 208 -24.56 -5.23 4.62
CA GLU A 208 -25.63 -6.07 5.20
C GLU A 208 -26.54 -6.68 4.12
N LYS A 209 -26.88 -5.92 3.08
CA LYS A 209 -27.65 -6.45 1.93
C LYS A 209 -26.89 -7.57 1.23
N LEU A 210 -25.60 -7.35 0.92
CA LEU A 210 -24.75 -8.38 0.32
C LEU A 210 -24.59 -9.61 1.24
N CYS A 211 -24.68 -9.42 2.55
CA CYS A 211 -24.70 -10.47 3.56
C CYS A 211 -25.91 -11.40 3.43
N ALA A 212 -27.09 -10.82 3.17
CA ALA A 212 -28.35 -11.54 3.08
C ALA A 212 -28.38 -12.51 1.88
N ASP A 213 -27.62 -12.18 0.83
CA ASP A 213 -27.48 -13.02 -0.36
C ASP A 213 -26.53 -14.22 -0.16
N GLN A 214 -25.85 -14.32 0.98
CA GLN A 214 -24.92 -15.41 1.25
C GLN A 214 -25.67 -16.69 1.63
N LYS A 215 -25.20 -17.82 1.08
CA LYS A 215 -25.71 -19.15 1.42
C LYS A 215 -25.69 -19.38 2.93
N GLU A 216 -26.80 -19.87 3.46
CA GLU A 216 -26.95 -20.16 4.89
C GLU A 216 -25.85 -21.12 5.39
N ALA A 217 -25.32 -20.82 6.58
CA ALA A 217 -24.24 -21.55 7.25
C ALA A 217 -22.91 -21.62 6.47
N SER A 218 -22.76 -20.86 5.37
CA SER A 218 -21.48 -20.76 4.64
C SER A 218 -20.43 -19.98 5.40
N LEU A 219 -19.15 -20.20 5.06
CA LEU A 219 -18.04 -19.40 5.58
C LEU A 219 -18.20 -17.92 5.22
N GLN A 220 -18.71 -17.60 4.03
CA GLN A 220 -18.96 -16.24 3.57
C GLN A 220 -20.01 -15.53 4.43
N GLN A 221 -21.09 -16.23 4.80
CA GLN A 221 -22.09 -15.70 5.72
C GLN A 221 -21.49 -15.45 7.12
N GLN A 222 -20.66 -16.36 7.63
CA GLN A 222 -19.97 -16.19 8.91
C GLN A 222 -19.01 -15.00 8.89
N ASN A 223 -18.18 -14.90 7.84
CA ASN A 223 -17.26 -13.79 7.62
C ASN A 223 -18.02 -12.46 7.56
N CYS A 224 -19.09 -12.39 6.77
CA CYS A 224 -19.89 -11.18 6.68
C CYS A 224 -20.48 -10.77 8.03
N ARG A 225 -21.10 -11.69 8.77
CA ARG A 225 -21.67 -11.41 10.09
C ARG A 225 -20.63 -10.88 11.09
N SER A 226 -19.38 -11.35 10.98
CA SER A 226 -18.29 -10.87 11.85
C SER A 226 -17.92 -9.40 11.66
N LEU A 227 -18.37 -8.74 10.58
CA LEU A 227 -18.12 -7.32 10.35
C LEU A 227 -18.94 -6.40 11.27
N PHE A 228 -20.06 -6.90 11.79
CA PHE A 228 -21.05 -6.12 12.55
C PHE A 228 -21.01 -6.40 14.05
N VAL A 229 -20.26 -7.40 14.48
CA VAL A 229 -20.05 -7.65 15.91
C VAL A 229 -19.20 -6.50 16.44
N GLU A 230 -19.72 -5.75 17.42
CA GLU A 230 -18.90 -4.81 18.19
C GLU A 230 -17.81 -5.62 18.90
N ASP A 231 -16.56 -5.18 18.75
CA ASP A 231 -15.41 -5.77 19.44
C ASP A 231 -15.50 -5.37 20.93
N HIS A 232 -16.53 -5.83 21.64
CA HIS A 232 -16.68 -5.70 23.09
C HIS A 232 -15.49 -6.33 23.86
N LEU A 233 -14.66 -7.11 23.17
CA LEU A 233 -13.43 -7.70 23.70
C LEU A 233 -12.28 -6.70 23.85
N VAL A 234 -12.34 -5.52 23.21
CA VAL A 234 -11.34 -4.46 23.44
C VAL A 234 -11.67 -3.69 24.71
N GLU A 235 -12.95 -3.40 24.96
CA GLU A 235 -13.40 -2.73 26.19
C GLU A 235 -13.24 -3.62 27.43
N GLU A 236 -13.54 -4.92 27.35
CA GLU A 236 -13.32 -5.85 28.47
C GLU A 236 -11.84 -6.03 28.82
N LYS A 237 -10.93 -6.04 27.82
CA LYS A 237 -9.48 -6.13 28.09
C LYS A 237 -8.91 -4.86 28.71
N VAL A 238 -9.46 -3.70 28.40
CA VAL A 238 -9.04 -2.42 29.01
C VAL A 238 -9.64 -2.26 30.41
N ALA A 239 -10.89 -2.73 30.63
CA ALA A 239 -11.54 -2.72 31.94
C ALA A 239 -10.96 -3.74 32.92
N GLN A 240 -10.42 -4.87 32.44
CA GLN A 240 -9.71 -5.86 33.27
C GLN A 240 -8.23 -5.49 33.52
N ALA A 241 -7.72 -4.48 32.84
CA ALA A 241 -6.36 -3.96 33.00
C ALA A 241 -6.31 -2.62 33.75
N SER A 242 -7.45 -2.14 34.25
CA SER A 242 -7.60 -0.96 35.13
C SER A 242 -7.92 -1.39 36.55
#